data_AF-A0A5N7CP39-F1
#
_entry.id   AF-A0A5N7CP39-F1
#
_cell.length_a   1.000
_cell.length_b   1.000
_cell.length_c   1.000
_cell.angle_alpha   90.00
_cell.angle_beta   90.00
_cell.angle_gamma   90.00
#
_symmetry.space_group_name_H-M   'P 1'
#
loop_
_entity.id
_entity.type
_entity.pdbx_description
1 polymer ?
#
loop_
_entity_poly.entity_id
_entity_poly.type
_entity_poly.pdbx_seq_one_letter_code
_entity_poly.pdbx_strand_id
1 'polypeptide(L)'
;MSGTKPSPLWVLLEKSAKSDCQKVEAALRQCKMAEDTCQSLNSQLQLERDTAVEHYNTCQATSTQIQQERDTAVSNLNTCEKTNSDLLVEKNTAVSNYNTALENYHTCESAKARLQQERDTAVTNYNNCQAHVSQVETAVLNPLTSSIRVGPTIYALFRQKTFSRHYFYSFSSSSFYDCSTACSARPECRGLVYGYADKSCWLFSEYQNPPVVTATYPNVIAAVPL
;
A
#
# COMPACT_ATOMS: atom_id res chain seq x y z
N MET A 1 -119.97 46.46 65.89
CA MET A 1 -118.91 45.47 65.62
C MET A 1 -117.75 45.78 66.57
N SER A 2 -117.75 45.13 67.73
CA SER A 2 -116.81 45.40 68.82
C SER A 2 -115.52 44.62 68.58
N GLY A 3 -114.45 45.32 68.19
CA GLY A 3 -113.11 44.75 68.13
C GLY A 3 -112.53 44.63 69.52
N THR A 4 -112.51 43.42 70.08
CA THR A 4 -111.81 43.11 71.32
C THR A 4 -110.30 43.26 71.11
N LYS A 5 -109.66 44.13 71.90
CA LYS A 5 -108.20 44.30 71.90
C LYS A 5 -107.54 42.98 72.35
N PRO A 6 -106.52 42.49 71.63
CA PRO A 6 -105.86 41.22 71.96
C PRO A 6 -105.14 41.30 73.32
N SER A 7 -105.16 40.18 74.06
CA SER A 7 -104.49 40.02 75.36
C SER A 7 -102.98 40.30 75.26
N PRO A 8 -102.37 40.99 76.24
CA PRO A 8 -100.93 41.31 76.24
C PRO A 8 -100.00 40.10 76.09
N LEU A 9 -100.43 38.94 76.61
CA LEU A 9 -99.70 37.67 76.54
C LEU A 9 -99.67 37.11 75.11
N TRP A 10 -100.76 37.31 74.36
CA TRP A 10 -100.89 36.93 72.95
C TRP A 10 -99.98 37.79 72.05
N VAL A 11 -99.90 39.09 72.31
CA VAL A 11 -99.03 40.03 71.59
C VAL A 11 -97.54 39.71 71.81
N LEU A 12 -97.16 39.26 73.01
CA LEU A 12 -95.79 38.85 73.31
C LEU A 12 -95.42 37.53 72.63
N LEU A 13 -96.32 36.55 72.60
CA LEU A 13 -96.17 35.29 71.86
C LEU A 13 -96.07 35.50 70.35
N GLU A 14 -96.88 36.38 69.77
CA GLU A 14 -96.79 36.75 68.35
C GLU A 14 -95.46 37.42 68.01
N LYS A 15 -94.98 38.32 68.86
CA LYS A 15 -93.68 38.98 68.67
C LYS A 15 -92.52 38.00 68.79
N SER A 16 -92.56 37.06 69.73
CA SER A 16 -91.49 36.05 69.86
C SER A 16 -91.49 35.10 68.67
N ALA A 17 -92.65 34.57 68.28
CA ALA A 17 -92.78 33.69 67.12
C ALA A 17 -92.31 34.37 65.82
N LYS A 18 -92.64 35.66 65.64
CA LYS A 18 -92.19 36.44 64.47
C LYS A 18 -90.68 36.66 64.46
N SER A 19 -90.07 36.94 65.62
CA SER A 19 -88.62 37.05 65.78
C SER A 19 -87.92 35.73 65.46
N ASP A 20 -88.44 34.61 65.94
CA ASP A 20 -87.81 33.31 65.74
C ASP A 20 -87.97 32.82 64.30
N CYS A 21 -89.10 33.07 63.63
CA CYS A 21 -89.23 32.88 62.19
C CYS A 21 -88.20 33.70 61.39
N GLN A 22 -87.96 34.96 61.75
CA GLN A 22 -86.96 35.80 61.07
C GLN A 22 -85.54 35.26 61.22
N LYS A 23 -85.18 34.72 62.40
CA LYS A 23 -83.89 34.07 62.62
C LYS A 23 -83.73 32.81 61.78
N VAL A 24 -84.78 31.98 61.71
CA VAL A 24 -84.78 30.76 60.89
C VAL A 24 -84.67 31.10 59.40
N GLU A 25 -85.39 32.11 58.91
CA GLU A 25 -85.26 32.58 57.52
C GLU A 25 -83.85 33.12 57.22
N ALA A 26 -83.25 33.87 58.14
CA ALA A 26 -81.88 34.37 57.99
C ALA A 26 -80.86 33.23 57.94
N ALA A 27 -80.99 32.24 58.82
CA ALA A 27 -80.15 31.04 58.82
C ALA A 27 -80.33 30.22 57.53
N LEU A 28 -81.56 30.06 57.04
CA LEU A 28 -81.84 29.37 55.78
C LEU A 28 -81.20 30.08 54.58
N ARG A 29 -81.26 31.42 54.54
CA ARG A 29 -80.56 32.21 53.50
C ARG A 29 -79.04 32.02 53.56
N GLN A 30 -78.46 32.01 54.76
CA GLN A 30 -77.02 31.76 54.93
C GLN A 30 -76.64 30.35 54.46
N CYS A 31 -77.42 29.33 54.82
CA CYS A 31 -77.23 27.97 54.33
C CYS A 31 -77.32 27.90 52.79
N LYS A 32 -78.27 28.62 52.19
CA LYS A 32 -78.40 28.63 50.73
C LYS A 32 -77.20 29.29 50.03
N MET A 33 -76.72 30.42 50.55
CA MET A 33 -75.50 31.05 50.03
C MET A 33 -74.26 30.14 50.17
N ALA A 34 -74.14 29.42 51.29
CA ALA A 34 -73.06 28.47 51.50
C ALA A 34 -73.15 27.29 50.53
N GLU A 35 -74.35 26.75 50.29
CA GLU A 35 -74.60 25.72 49.28
C GLU A 35 -74.16 26.18 47.88
N ASP A 36 -74.60 27.36 47.46
CA ASP A 36 -74.28 27.92 46.14
C ASP A 36 -72.76 28.16 45.99
N THR A 37 -72.09 28.59 47.07
CA THR A 37 -70.64 28.75 47.12
C THR A 37 -69.92 27.40 46.98
N CYS A 38 -70.37 26.38 47.71
CA CYS A 38 -69.82 25.03 47.61
C CYS A 38 -70.00 24.44 46.21
N GLN A 39 -71.16 24.66 45.57
CA GLN A 39 -71.41 24.22 44.20
C GLN A 39 -70.45 24.90 43.22
N SER A 40 -70.27 26.22 43.33
CA SER A 40 -69.31 26.98 42.51
C SER A 40 -67.88 26.48 42.68
N LEU A 41 -67.45 26.25 43.93
CA LEU A 41 -66.10 25.78 44.23
C LEU A 41 -65.87 24.36 43.67
N ASN A 42 -66.88 23.49 43.77
CA ASN A 42 -66.81 22.14 43.24
C ASN A 42 -66.68 22.14 41.70
N SER A 43 -67.42 23.01 41.01
CA SER A 43 -67.28 23.19 39.55
C SER A 43 -65.89 23.71 39.17
N GLN A 44 -65.33 24.63 39.95
CA GLN A 44 -63.97 25.12 39.71
C GLN A 44 -62.92 24.03 39.92
N LEU A 45 -63.02 23.25 40.99
CA LEU A 45 -62.10 22.13 41.25
C LEU A 45 -62.20 21.02 40.19
N GLN A 46 -63.39 20.80 39.63
CA GLN A 46 -63.56 19.90 38.48
C GLN A 46 -62.81 20.42 37.26
N LEU A 47 -62.96 21.71 36.93
CA LEU A 47 -62.26 22.32 35.80
C LEU A 47 -60.73 22.28 35.96
N GLU A 48 -60.23 22.60 37.15
CA GLU A 48 -58.79 22.54 37.46
C GLU A 48 -58.25 21.11 37.38
N ARG A 49 -59.02 20.13 37.86
CA ARG A 49 -58.67 18.71 37.72
C ARG A 49 -58.59 18.29 36.25
N ASP A 50 -59.59 18.64 35.45
CA ASP A 50 -59.65 18.25 34.05
C ASP A 50 -58.49 18.87 33.27
N THR A 51 -58.15 20.12 33.56
CA THR A 51 -56.99 20.82 32.99
C THR A 51 -55.67 20.16 33.40
N ALA A 52 -55.53 19.75 34.67
CA ALA A 52 -54.35 19.03 35.14
C ALA A 52 -54.19 17.65 34.47
N VAL A 53 -55.30 16.94 34.23
CA VAL A 53 -55.31 15.67 33.50
C VAL A 53 -54.90 15.86 32.04
N GLU A 54 -55.39 16.91 31.38
CA GLU A 54 -55.01 17.25 30.01
C GLU A 54 -53.51 17.57 29.89
N HIS A 55 -52.98 18.36 30.83
CA HIS A 55 -51.54 18.63 30.92
C HIS A 55 -50.71 17.38 31.17
N TYR A 56 -51.16 16.49 32.06
CA TYR A 56 -50.49 15.22 32.32
C TYR A 56 -50.42 14.35 31.06
N ASN A 57 -51.54 14.19 30.36
CA ASN A 57 -51.61 13.41 29.12
C ASN A 57 -50.71 14.00 28.03
N THR A 58 -50.67 15.33 27.91
CA THR A 58 -49.78 16.04 27.00
C THR A 58 -48.31 15.76 27.33
N CYS A 59 -47.93 15.88 28.60
CA CYS A 59 -46.58 15.59 29.08
C CYS A 59 -46.17 14.13 28.80
N GLN A 60 -47.08 13.19 29.04
CA GLN A 60 -46.84 11.76 28.76
C GLN A 60 -46.62 11.49 27.27
N ALA A 61 -47.41 12.12 26.39
CA ALA A 61 -47.23 12.03 24.95
C ALA A 61 -45.86 12.60 24.53
N THR A 62 -45.50 13.80 25.01
CA THR A 62 -44.19 14.41 24.73
C THR A 62 -43.03 13.55 25.24
N SER A 63 -43.13 12.97 26.44
CA SER A 63 -42.11 12.06 26.97
C SER A 63 -41.92 10.84 26.09
N THR A 64 -43.01 10.30 25.53
CA THR A 64 -42.96 9.15 24.62
C THR A 64 -42.29 9.51 23.30
N GLN A 65 -42.60 10.70 22.75
CA GLN A 65 -41.97 11.19 21.54
C GLN A 65 -40.46 11.42 21.73
N ILE A 66 -40.05 12.06 22.82
CA ILE A 66 -38.63 12.26 23.14
C ILE A 66 -37.89 10.93 23.26
N GLN A 67 -38.54 9.89 23.80
CA GLN A 67 -37.93 8.56 23.88
C GLN A 67 -37.70 7.97 22.48
N GLN A 68 -38.68 8.09 21.58
CA GLN A 68 -38.55 7.61 20.19
C GLN A 68 -37.45 8.36 19.42
N GLU A 69 -37.37 9.68 19.59
CA GLU A 69 -36.33 10.50 18.97
C GLU A 69 -34.94 10.14 19.49
N ARG A 70 -34.82 9.87 20.80
CA ARG A 70 -33.57 9.39 21.41
C ARG A 70 -33.15 8.04 20.82
N ASP A 71 -34.06 7.08 20.74
CA ASP A 71 -33.76 5.74 20.23
C ASP A 71 -33.34 5.80 18.75
N THR A 72 -33.98 6.67 17.97
CA THR A 72 -33.60 6.95 16.58
C THR A 72 -32.20 7.57 16.50
N ALA A 73 -31.89 8.55 17.34
CA ALA A 73 -30.57 9.19 17.38
C ALA A 73 -29.46 8.19 17.74
N VAL A 74 -29.72 7.29 18.69
CA VAL A 74 -28.79 6.21 19.08
C VAL A 74 -28.54 5.25 17.92
N SER A 75 -29.60 4.85 17.20
CA SER A 75 -29.46 3.98 16.01
C SER A 75 -28.61 4.64 14.92
N ASN A 76 -28.84 5.93 14.66
CA ASN A 76 -28.06 6.71 13.70
C ASN A 76 -26.60 6.84 14.14
N LEU A 77 -26.33 7.06 15.44
CA LEU A 77 -24.99 7.12 15.99
C LEU A 77 -24.23 5.81 15.78
N ASN A 78 -24.84 4.67 16.14
CA ASN A 78 -24.25 3.35 15.95
C ASN A 78 -23.92 3.07 14.47
N THR A 79 -24.78 3.53 13.56
CA THR A 79 -24.54 3.42 12.11
C THR A 79 -23.34 4.26 11.69
N CYS A 80 -23.25 5.50 12.16
CA CYS A 80 -22.12 6.39 11.90
C CYS A 80 -20.80 5.82 12.44
N GLU A 81 -20.80 5.28 13.65
CA GLU A 81 -19.63 4.64 14.26
C GLU A 81 -19.14 3.45 13.42
N LYS A 82 -20.07 2.62 12.94
CA LYS A 82 -19.73 1.52 12.04
C LYS A 82 -19.11 2.01 10.74
N THR A 83 -19.73 2.99 10.08
CA THR A 83 -19.19 3.59 8.85
C THR A 83 -17.79 4.17 9.08
N ASN A 84 -17.56 4.84 10.21
CA ASN A 84 -16.24 5.40 10.55
C ASN A 84 -15.19 4.30 10.76
N SER A 85 -15.58 3.17 11.38
CA SER A 85 -14.73 1.99 11.52
C SER A 85 -14.36 1.40 10.16
N ASP A 86 -15.32 1.26 9.25
CA ASP A 86 -15.09 0.72 7.90
C ASP A 86 -14.14 1.63 7.09
N LEU A 87 -14.34 2.95 7.16
CA LEU A 87 -13.46 3.94 6.52
C LEU A 87 -12.03 3.91 7.09
N LEU A 88 -11.87 3.64 8.39
CA LEU A 88 -10.56 3.51 9.00
C LEU A 88 -9.81 2.28 8.46
N VAL A 89 -10.51 1.16 8.25
CA VAL A 89 -9.95 -0.04 7.62
C VAL A 89 -9.54 0.27 6.18
N GLU A 90 -10.41 0.88 5.39
CA GLU A 90 -10.10 1.24 3.99
C GLU A 90 -8.88 2.17 3.89
N LYS A 91 -8.80 3.19 4.75
CA LYS A 91 -7.64 4.08 4.85
C LYS A 91 -6.36 3.30 5.13
N ASN A 92 -6.38 2.37 6.10
CA ASN A 92 -5.20 1.59 6.45
C ASN A 92 -4.76 0.67 5.31
N THR A 93 -5.71 0.07 4.58
CA THR A 93 -5.43 -0.71 3.37
C THR A 93 -4.79 0.15 2.28
N ALA A 94 -5.32 1.36 2.03
CA ALA A 94 -4.77 2.27 1.05
C ALA A 94 -3.32 2.69 1.38
N VAL A 95 -3.03 2.96 2.66
CA VAL A 95 -1.67 3.28 3.13
C VAL A 95 -0.72 2.09 2.92
N SER A 96 -1.17 0.87 3.23
CA SER A 96 -0.37 -0.35 3.01
C SER A 96 -0.01 -0.53 1.52
N ASN A 97 -0.99 -0.35 0.64
CA ASN A 97 -0.80 -0.43 -0.80
C ASN A 97 0.18 0.64 -1.31
N TYR A 98 0.07 1.87 -0.79
CA TYR A 98 0.99 2.95 -1.13
C TYR A 98 2.43 2.63 -0.72
N ASN A 99 2.64 2.12 0.50
CA ASN A 99 3.97 1.74 0.97
C ASN A 99 4.58 0.63 0.10
N THR A 100 3.78 -0.36 -0.29
CA THR A 100 4.21 -1.43 -1.20
C THR A 100 4.63 -0.87 -2.57
N ALA A 101 3.86 0.07 -3.11
CA ALA A 101 4.19 0.73 -4.37
C ALA A 101 5.50 1.54 -4.27
N LEU A 102 5.74 2.19 -3.13
CA LEU A 102 6.97 2.94 -2.87
C LEU A 102 8.20 2.03 -2.79
N GLU A 103 8.10 0.89 -2.13
CA GLU A 103 9.17 -0.13 -2.08
C GLU A 103 9.49 -0.68 -3.48
N ASN A 104 8.46 -0.96 -4.27
CA ASN A 104 8.61 -1.40 -5.65
C ASN A 104 9.31 -0.33 -6.51
N TYR A 105 8.98 0.95 -6.31
CA TYR A 105 9.64 2.06 -6.99
C TYR A 105 11.14 2.12 -6.67
N HIS A 106 11.52 2.02 -5.39
CA HIS A 106 12.93 2.01 -5.00
C HIS A 106 13.69 0.79 -5.55
N THR A 107 13.04 -0.36 -5.62
CA THR A 107 13.59 -1.57 -6.25
C THR A 107 13.85 -1.34 -7.74
N CYS A 108 12.92 -0.70 -8.45
CA CYS A 108 13.06 -0.37 -9.86
C CYS A 108 14.22 0.60 -10.11
N GLU A 109 14.34 1.66 -9.31
CA GLU A 109 15.45 2.62 -9.42
C GLU A 109 16.81 1.96 -9.17
N SER A 110 16.89 1.04 -8.20
CA SER A 110 18.11 0.26 -7.92
C SER A 110 18.46 -0.67 -9.10
N ALA A 111 17.47 -1.34 -9.68
CA ALA A 111 17.66 -2.20 -10.85
C ALA A 111 18.15 -1.41 -12.07
N LYS A 112 17.60 -0.20 -12.28
CA LYS A 112 18.03 0.72 -13.35
C LYS A 112 19.50 1.13 -13.17
N ALA A 113 19.93 1.46 -11.95
CA ALA A 113 21.33 1.77 -11.68
C ALA A 113 22.25 0.58 -12.00
N ARG A 114 21.85 -0.65 -11.64
CA ARG A 114 22.60 -1.86 -11.96
C ARG A 114 22.71 -2.10 -13.48
N LEU A 115 21.61 -1.95 -14.22
CA LEU A 115 21.61 -2.08 -15.68
C LEU A 115 22.51 -1.04 -16.35
N GLN A 116 22.60 0.17 -15.81
CA GLN A 116 23.52 1.18 -16.30
C GLN A 116 24.97 0.76 -16.11
N GLN A 117 25.32 0.23 -14.94
CA GLN A 117 26.67 -0.30 -14.67
C GLN A 117 27.03 -1.48 -15.59
N GLU A 118 26.10 -2.41 -15.80
CA GLU A 118 26.28 -3.54 -16.72
C GLU A 118 26.50 -3.07 -18.15
N ARG A 119 25.74 -2.06 -18.61
CA ARG A 119 25.94 -1.43 -19.91
C ARG A 119 27.34 -0.82 -20.04
N ASP A 120 27.77 -0.03 -19.06
CA ASP A 120 29.08 0.66 -19.11
C ASP A 120 30.24 -0.36 -19.13
N THR A 121 30.06 -1.47 -18.40
CA THR A 121 30.99 -2.61 -18.43
C THR A 121 31.03 -3.26 -19.81
N ALA A 122 29.86 -3.51 -20.42
CA ALA A 122 29.78 -4.09 -21.76
C ALA A 122 30.41 -3.19 -22.83
N VAL A 123 30.19 -1.88 -22.75
CA VAL A 123 30.82 -0.88 -23.64
C VAL A 123 32.34 -0.92 -23.50
N THR A 124 32.86 -0.98 -22.27
CA THR A 124 34.30 -1.10 -22.02
C THR A 124 34.87 -2.37 -22.66
N ASN A 125 34.22 -3.51 -22.46
CA ASN A 125 34.63 -4.78 -23.04
C ASN A 125 34.59 -4.76 -24.58
N TYR A 126 33.56 -4.14 -25.16
CA TYR A 126 33.44 -3.96 -26.60
C TYR A 126 34.61 -3.14 -27.17
N ASN A 127 34.93 -2.00 -26.55
CA ASN A 127 36.04 -1.15 -26.97
C ASN A 127 37.40 -1.88 -26.89
N ASN A 128 37.61 -2.67 -25.83
CA ASN A 128 38.81 -3.50 -25.69
C ASN A 128 38.91 -4.56 -26.81
N CYS A 129 37.79 -5.21 -27.13
CA CYS A 129 37.73 -6.16 -28.23
C CYS A 129 38.04 -5.49 -29.57
N GLN A 130 37.47 -4.31 -29.83
CA GLN A 130 37.75 -3.55 -31.04
C GLN A 130 39.24 -3.20 -31.17
N ALA A 131 39.88 -2.77 -30.08
CA ALA A 131 41.31 -2.51 -30.06
C ALA A 131 42.15 -3.75 -30.39
N HIS A 132 41.76 -4.92 -29.89
CA HIS A 132 42.42 -6.19 -30.22
C HIS A 132 42.26 -6.57 -31.70
N VAL A 133 41.07 -6.37 -32.27
CA VAL A 133 40.84 -6.62 -33.71
C VAL A 133 41.80 -5.77 -34.56
N SER A 134 41.89 -4.47 -34.29
CA SER A 134 42.80 -3.58 -35.04
C SER A 134 44.28 -3.98 -34.90
N GLN A 135 44.71 -4.46 -33.73
CA GLN A 135 46.06 -5.00 -33.52
C GLN A 135 46.31 -6.23 -34.39
N VAL A 136 45.36 -7.16 -34.44
CA VAL A 136 45.45 -8.38 -35.26
C VAL A 136 45.49 -8.03 -36.75
N GLU A 137 44.62 -7.13 -37.23
CA GLU A 137 44.62 -6.68 -38.62
C GLU A 137 45.97 -6.09 -39.05
N THR A 138 46.59 -5.28 -38.18
CA THR A 138 47.92 -4.71 -38.43
C THR A 138 48.99 -5.80 -38.50
N ALA A 139 48.97 -6.77 -37.59
CA ALA A 139 49.86 -7.93 -37.61
C ALA A 139 49.64 -8.82 -38.86
N VAL A 140 48.42 -8.83 -39.41
CA VAL A 140 48.01 -9.59 -40.59
C VAL A 140 48.38 -8.89 -41.91
N LEU A 141 48.92 -7.67 -41.89
CA LEU A 141 49.36 -7.00 -43.13
C LEU A 141 50.89 -6.89 -43.29
N ASN A 142 51.68 -7.25 -42.27
CA ASN A 142 53.14 -7.23 -42.36
C ASN A 142 53.70 -8.62 -42.75
N PRO A 143 54.37 -8.78 -43.91
CA PRO A 143 54.73 -10.09 -44.46
C PRO A 143 56.03 -10.71 -43.88
N LEU A 144 56.68 -10.07 -42.92
CA LEU A 144 57.88 -10.58 -42.26
C LEU A 144 57.71 -10.46 -40.74
N THR A 145 57.50 -11.60 -40.07
CA THR A 145 57.43 -11.76 -38.60
C THR A 145 56.61 -10.68 -37.87
N SER A 146 55.29 -10.82 -37.86
CA SER A 146 54.46 -10.05 -36.94
C SER A 146 54.45 -10.69 -35.56
N SER A 147 54.40 -9.90 -34.49
CA SER A 147 54.22 -10.41 -33.14
C SER A 147 52.88 -10.00 -32.56
N ILE A 148 52.30 -10.86 -31.72
CA ILE A 148 51.06 -10.59 -31.00
C ILE A 148 51.31 -10.79 -29.51
N ARG A 149 50.77 -9.92 -28.66
CA ARG A 149 50.72 -10.14 -27.23
C ARG A 149 49.45 -10.90 -26.86
N VAL A 150 49.61 -12.04 -26.21
CA VAL A 150 48.49 -12.82 -25.66
C VAL A 150 48.75 -13.01 -24.17
N GLY A 151 47.94 -12.34 -23.34
CA GLY A 151 48.21 -12.25 -21.90
C GLY A 151 49.60 -11.64 -21.62
N PRO A 152 50.45 -12.27 -20.79
CA PRO A 152 51.78 -11.75 -20.49
C PRO A 152 52.81 -12.01 -21.61
N THR A 153 52.55 -12.96 -22.51
CA THR A 153 53.53 -13.49 -23.47
C THR A 153 53.42 -12.80 -24.82
N ILE A 154 54.57 -12.50 -25.44
CA ILE A 154 54.62 -12.06 -26.85
C ILE A 154 54.92 -13.28 -27.71
N TYR A 155 54.17 -13.46 -28.80
CA TYR A 155 54.38 -14.52 -29.77
C TYR A 155 54.83 -13.94 -31.10
N ALA A 156 55.92 -14.44 -31.66
CA ALA A 156 56.25 -14.24 -33.07
C ALA A 156 55.38 -15.17 -33.93
N LEU A 157 54.71 -14.61 -34.94
CA LEU A 157 53.77 -15.30 -35.82
C LEU A 157 54.39 -15.55 -37.20
N PHE A 158 54.12 -16.74 -37.71
CA PHE A 158 54.58 -17.21 -39.00
C PHE A 158 53.40 -17.82 -39.77
N ARG A 159 52.88 -17.10 -40.77
CA ARG A 159 51.73 -17.54 -41.55
C ARG A 159 52.09 -18.59 -42.57
N GLN A 160 51.19 -19.56 -42.77
CA GLN A 160 51.36 -20.67 -43.71
C GLN A 160 52.65 -21.45 -43.46
N LYS A 161 53.15 -21.38 -42.22
CA LYS A 161 54.28 -22.14 -41.73
C LYS A 161 53.82 -23.12 -40.68
N THR A 162 54.54 -24.22 -40.58
CA THR A 162 54.41 -25.20 -39.51
C THR A 162 55.80 -25.59 -39.01
N PHE A 163 55.85 -26.43 -38.00
CA PHE A 163 57.07 -27.06 -37.54
C PHE A 163 57.15 -28.49 -38.08
N SER A 164 58.35 -28.91 -38.49
CA SER A 164 58.62 -30.23 -39.09
C SER A 164 58.67 -31.39 -38.07
N ARG A 165 58.57 -31.10 -36.77
CA ARG A 165 58.71 -32.06 -35.67
C ARG A 165 57.36 -32.59 -35.19
N HIS A 166 57.37 -33.68 -34.41
CA HIS A 166 56.16 -34.18 -33.77
C HIS A 166 55.69 -33.22 -32.68
N TYR A 167 54.41 -32.87 -32.70
CA TYR A 167 53.76 -32.20 -31.59
C TYR A 167 53.66 -33.18 -30.41
N PHE A 168 53.82 -32.68 -29.19
CA PHE A 168 53.67 -33.50 -27.98
C PHE A 168 52.22 -33.50 -27.46
N TYR A 169 51.43 -32.51 -27.88
CA TYR A 169 50.05 -32.38 -27.47
C TYR A 169 49.22 -31.72 -28.57
N SER A 170 48.01 -32.22 -28.79
CA SER A 170 47.07 -31.65 -29.75
C SER A 170 45.65 -31.69 -29.23
N PHE A 171 44.87 -30.66 -29.52
CA PHE A 171 43.47 -30.55 -29.11
C PHE A 171 42.69 -29.62 -30.04
N SER A 172 41.37 -29.76 -30.06
CA SER A 172 40.49 -28.84 -30.80
C SER A 172 40.31 -27.53 -30.03
N SER A 173 40.38 -26.41 -30.73
CA SER A 173 40.41 -25.07 -30.17
C SER A 173 39.65 -24.08 -31.04
N SER A 174 38.73 -23.32 -30.42
CA SER A 174 37.91 -22.32 -31.10
C SER A 174 38.67 -21.10 -31.58
N SER A 175 39.88 -20.85 -31.05
CA SER A 175 40.65 -19.66 -31.35
C SER A 175 42.16 -19.85 -31.16
N PHE A 176 42.96 -19.03 -31.85
CA PHE A 176 44.40 -18.93 -31.57
C PHE A 176 44.68 -18.57 -30.10
N TYR A 177 43.79 -17.81 -29.45
CA TYR A 177 43.92 -17.41 -28.05
C TYR A 177 43.90 -18.62 -27.10
N ASP A 178 42.97 -19.56 -27.31
CA ASP A 178 42.91 -20.77 -26.48
C ASP A 178 44.16 -21.65 -26.71
N CYS A 179 44.63 -21.72 -27.96
CA CYS A 179 45.83 -22.44 -28.35
C CYS A 179 47.10 -21.86 -27.70
N SER A 180 47.24 -20.53 -27.69
CA SER A 180 48.35 -19.82 -27.04
C SER A 180 48.27 -19.84 -25.52
N THR A 181 47.08 -19.75 -24.94
CA THR A 181 46.87 -19.92 -23.49
C THR A 181 47.29 -21.33 -23.04
N ALA A 182 46.90 -22.37 -23.79
CA ALA A 182 47.29 -23.75 -23.49
C ALA A 182 48.80 -23.98 -23.61
N CYS A 183 49.48 -23.29 -24.53
CA CYS A 183 50.93 -23.30 -24.62
C CYS A 183 51.58 -22.56 -23.44
N SER A 184 51.11 -21.36 -23.10
CA SER A 184 51.63 -20.58 -21.95
C SER A 184 51.45 -21.28 -20.61
N ALA A 185 50.42 -22.12 -20.46
CA ALA A 185 50.18 -22.90 -19.25
C ALA A 185 51.11 -24.12 -19.11
N ARG A 186 51.89 -24.47 -20.14
CA ARG A 186 52.76 -25.66 -20.16
C ARG A 186 54.23 -25.27 -20.23
N PRO A 187 55.04 -25.55 -19.20
CA PRO A 187 56.46 -25.14 -19.18
C PRO A 187 57.30 -25.76 -20.29
N GLU A 188 56.89 -26.91 -20.82
CA GLU A 188 57.54 -27.61 -21.92
C GLU A 188 57.16 -27.05 -23.30
N CYS A 189 56.15 -26.17 -23.42
CA CYS A 189 55.74 -25.63 -24.71
C CYS A 189 56.74 -24.59 -25.22
N ARG A 190 57.34 -24.86 -26.38
CA ARG A 190 58.30 -23.99 -27.06
C ARG A 190 57.75 -23.36 -28.33
N GLY A 191 56.68 -23.92 -28.89
CA GLY A 191 55.98 -23.37 -30.04
C GLY A 191 54.61 -24.00 -30.21
N LEU A 192 53.75 -23.36 -30.98
CA LEU A 192 52.42 -23.87 -31.31
C LEU A 192 52.08 -23.64 -32.77
N VAL A 193 51.16 -24.44 -33.29
CA VAL A 193 50.54 -24.24 -34.60
C VAL A 193 49.03 -24.27 -34.40
N TYR A 194 48.34 -23.27 -34.95
CA TYR A 194 46.88 -23.21 -34.97
C TYR A 194 46.38 -23.29 -36.40
N GLY A 195 45.57 -24.31 -36.68
CA GLY A 195 44.81 -24.44 -37.92
C GLY A 195 43.46 -23.77 -37.78
N TYR A 196 43.24 -22.68 -38.51
CA TYR A 196 41.97 -21.94 -38.43
C TYR A 196 40.85 -22.55 -39.29
N ALA A 197 41.19 -23.46 -40.21
CA ALA A 197 40.21 -24.19 -41.02
C ALA A 197 39.61 -25.40 -40.28
N ASP A 198 40.45 -26.18 -39.59
CA ASP A 198 40.07 -27.41 -38.88
C ASP A 198 39.95 -27.21 -37.37
N LYS A 199 40.22 -25.99 -36.87
CA LYS A 199 40.18 -25.63 -35.44
C LYS A 199 41.10 -26.52 -34.61
N SER A 200 42.21 -26.97 -35.17
CA SER A 200 43.19 -27.80 -34.47
C SER A 200 44.31 -26.94 -33.88
N CYS A 201 44.70 -27.26 -32.65
CA CYS A 201 45.87 -26.71 -31.99
C CYS A 201 46.91 -27.80 -31.77
N TRP A 202 48.15 -27.55 -32.14
CA TRP A 202 49.28 -28.45 -31.95
C TRP A 202 50.37 -27.74 -31.16
N LEU A 203 50.83 -28.34 -30.06
CA LEU A 203 51.87 -27.81 -29.19
C LEU A 203 53.17 -28.59 -29.37
N PHE A 204 54.29 -27.87 -29.40
CA PHE A 204 55.61 -28.39 -29.71
C PHE A 204 56.56 -28.07 -28.57
N SER A 205 57.30 -29.08 -28.11
CA SER A 205 58.34 -28.95 -27.09
C SER A 205 59.70 -28.62 -27.68
N GLU A 206 59.84 -28.83 -28.99
CA GLU A 206 60.98 -28.44 -29.80
C GLU A 206 60.46 -27.99 -31.17
N TYR A 207 61.06 -26.94 -31.74
CA TYR A 207 60.68 -26.42 -33.04
C TYR A 207 61.90 -26.06 -33.88
N GLN A 208 61.73 -26.08 -35.20
CA GLN A 208 62.74 -25.59 -36.14
C GLN A 208 62.55 -24.10 -36.35
N ASN A 209 63.63 -23.31 -36.22
CA ASN A 209 63.65 -21.88 -36.48
C ASN A 209 64.60 -21.57 -37.65
N PRO A 210 64.16 -20.93 -38.75
CA PRO A 210 62.80 -20.47 -39.02
C PRO A 210 61.82 -21.62 -39.30
N PRO A 211 60.51 -21.42 -39.05
CA PRO A 211 59.47 -22.40 -39.37
C PRO A 211 59.38 -22.66 -40.89
N VAL A 212 59.09 -23.91 -41.26
CA VAL A 212 59.11 -24.37 -42.65
C VAL A 212 57.79 -24.09 -43.36
N VAL A 213 57.85 -23.74 -44.66
CA VAL A 213 56.63 -23.66 -45.50
C VAL A 213 56.18 -25.08 -45.77
N THR A 214 54.91 -25.39 -45.54
CA THR A 214 54.32 -26.66 -45.99
C THR A 214 53.19 -26.40 -46.97
N ALA A 215 53.30 -26.98 -48.17
CA ALA A 215 52.28 -26.89 -49.22
C ALA A 215 50.95 -27.58 -48.83
N THR A 216 50.96 -28.42 -47.79
CA THR A 216 49.81 -29.24 -47.35
C THR A 216 48.79 -28.48 -46.50
N TYR A 217 49.15 -27.35 -45.89
CA TYR A 217 48.29 -26.62 -44.96
C TYR A 217 48.35 -25.10 -45.21
N PRO A 218 47.55 -24.56 -46.15
CA PRO A 218 47.51 -23.11 -46.42
C PRO A 218 46.85 -22.31 -45.29
N ASN A 219 46.16 -22.98 -44.36
CA ASN A 219 45.32 -22.36 -43.34
C ASN A 219 45.84 -22.52 -41.90
N VAL A 220 47.16 -22.34 -41.72
CA VAL A 220 47.81 -22.44 -40.40
C VAL A 220 48.63 -21.22 -40.05
N ILE A 221 48.77 -20.98 -38.74
CA ILE A 221 49.68 -20.00 -38.16
C ILE A 221 50.55 -20.74 -37.16
N ALA A 222 51.87 -20.73 -37.40
CA ALA A 222 52.84 -21.12 -36.39
C ALA A 222 53.16 -19.91 -35.50
N ALA A 223 53.31 -20.14 -34.20
CA ALA A 223 53.66 -19.11 -33.24
C ALA A 223 54.71 -19.60 -32.24
N VAL A 224 55.66 -18.73 -31.94
CA VAL A 224 56.77 -18.99 -31.03
C VAL A 224 56.76 -17.92 -29.93
N PRO A 225 56.71 -18.27 -28.63
CA PRO A 225 56.91 -17.32 -27.54
C PRO A 225 58.27 -16.62 -27.66
N LEU A 226 58.30 -15.29 -27.53
CA LEU A 226 59.51 -14.45 -27.46
C LEU A 226 59.98 -14.27 -26.02
#